data_AF-A0AAW7S5B3-F1
#
_entry.id   AF-A0AAW7S5B3-F1
#
_cell.length_a   1.000
_cell.length_b   1.000
_cell.length_c   1.000
_cell.angle_alpha   90.00
_cell.angle_beta   90.00
_cell.angle_gamma   90.00
#
_symmetry.space_group_name_H-M   'P 1'
#
loop_
_entity.id
_entity.type
_entity.pdbx_description
1 polymer ?
#
loop_
_entity_poly.entity_id
_entity_poly.type
_entity_poly.pdbx_seq_one_letter_code
_entity_poly.pdbx_strand_id
1 'polypeptide(L)' 'MQDIRCGSCNRKLGAGEYVRLTIKCPRCGAMNILRAASPLPAGHRASDKRESPHATHSPR' A
#
# COMPACT_ATOMS: atom_id res chain seq x y z
N MET A 1 -0.81 6.91 16.52
CA MET A 1 0.60 7.28 16.19
C MET A 1 1.32 6.06 15.59
N GLN A 2 1.89 6.18 14.39
CA GLN A 2 2.54 5.06 13.68
C GLN A 2 4.00 4.88 14.10
N ASP A 3 4.49 3.63 14.14
CA ASP A 3 5.88 3.31 14.43
C ASP A 3 6.73 3.48 13.17
N ILE A 4 7.73 4.35 13.23
CA ILE A 4 8.60 4.68 12.10
C ILE A 4 9.88 3.86 12.25
N ARG A 5 10.15 2.96 11.30
CA ARG A 5 11.30 2.06 11.35
C ARG A 5 12.28 2.34 10.22
N CYS A 6 13.56 2.08 10.48
CA CYS A 6 14.59 2.18 9.46
C CYS A 6 14.43 1.05 8.45
N GLY A 7 14.45 1.36 7.15
CA GLY A 7 14.32 0.35 6.09
C GLY A 7 15.56 -0.52 5.92
N SER A 8 16.69 -0.12 6.50
CA SER A 8 17.96 -0.86 6.43
C SER A 8 18.20 -1.74 7.65
N CYS A 9 18.03 -1.22 8.87
CA CYS A 9 18.31 -1.98 10.10
C CYS A 9 17.07 -2.41 10.89
N ASN A 10 15.85 -2.07 10.42
CA ASN A 10 14.56 -2.38 11.07
C ASN A 10 14.38 -1.85 12.51
N ARG A 11 15.32 -1.06 13.00
CA ARG A 11 15.23 -0.46 14.33
C ARG A 11 14.32 0.78 14.32
N LYS A 12 13.59 1.01 15.41
CA LYS A 12 12.62 2.11 15.59
C LYS A 12 13.27 3.50 15.58
N LEU A 13 13.01 4.31 14.55
CA LEU A 13 13.48 5.69 14.43
C LEU A 13 12.67 6.67 15.28
N GLY A 14 11.38 6.39 15.46
CA GLY A 14 10.46 7.23 16.22
C GLY A 14 9.03 6.72 16.11
N ALA A 15 8.09 7.49 16.65
CA ALA A 15 6.67 7.27 16.43
C ALA A 15 6.02 8.63 16.11
N GLY A 16 5.13 8.67 15.12
CA GLY A 16 4.54 9.91 14.66
C GLY A 16 3.42 9.72 13.65
N GLU A 17 2.77 10.83 13.34
CA GLU A 17 1.97 10.98 12.13
C GLU A 17 2.78 11.81 11.15
N TYR A 18 2.87 11.35 9.89
CA TYR A 18 3.68 11.99 8.87
C TYR A 18 2.99 11.83 7.52
N VAL A 19 3.16 12.80 6.63
CA VAL A 19 2.76 12.65 5.21
C VAL A 19 3.97 12.21 4.39
N ARG A 20 5.10 12.89 4.61
CA ARG A 20 6.42 12.53 4.10
C ARG A 20 7.46 12.80 5.18
N LEU A 21 8.44 11.92 5.29
CA LEU A 21 9.54 12.04 6.25
C LEU A 21 10.85 11.65 5.57
N THR A 22 11.85 12.51 5.69
CA THR A 22 13.22 12.26 5.23
C THR A 22 14.14 12.37 6.45
N ILE A 23 14.71 11.26 6.90
CA ILE A 23 15.49 11.21 8.13
C ILE A 23 16.69 10.27 7.99
N LYS A 24 17.84 10.69 8.52
CA LYS A 24 19.02 9.82 8.63
C LYS A 24 18.88 8.90 9.84
N CYS A 25 19.12 7.61 9.64
CA CYS A 25 19.18 6.68 10.77
C CYS A 25 20.47 6.92 11.57
N PRO A 26 20.39 7.31 12.86
CA PRO A 26 21.59 7.55 13.68
C PRO A 26 22.36 6.26 14.00
N ARG A 27 21.80 5.08 13.73
CA ARG A 27 22.40 3.78 14.06
C ARG A 27 23.14 3.11 12.91
N CYS A 28 22.67 3.26 11.67
CA CYS A 28 23.31 2.64 10.50
C CYS A 28 23.73 3.65 9.43
N GLY A 29 23.39 4.94 9.59
CA GLY A 29 23.72 5.99 8.64
C GLY A 29 22.83 6.06 7.40
N ALA A 30 21.96 5.09 7.16
CA ALA A 30 21.06 5.06 6.00
C ALA A 30 20.12 6.28 5.97
N MET A 31 19.88 6.80 4.76
CA MET A 31 18.90 7.86 4.54
C MET A 31 17.53 7.24 4.26
N ASN A 32 16.58 7.43 5.19
CA ASN A 32 15.24 6.88 5.09
C ASN A 32 14.30 7.94 4.50
N ILE A 33 13.68 7.63 3.36
CA ILE A 33 12.64 8.45 2.72
C ILE A 33 11.33 7.68 2.81
N LEU A 34 10.42 8.15 3.66
CA LEU A 34 9.18 7.48 4.02
C LEU A 34 7.98 8.31 3.57
N ARG A 35 6.92 7.61 3.14
CA ARG A 35 5.60 8.17 2.84
C ARG A 35 4.58 7.43 3.68
N ALA A 36 3.65 8.16 4.29
CA ALA A 36 2.54 7.48 4.94
C ALA A 36 1.71 6.72 3.90
N ALA A 37 1.14 5.59 4.34
CA ALA A 37 0.07 4.96 3.59
C ALA A 37 -1.08 5.98 3.50
N SER A 38 -1.33 6.48 2.29
CA SER A 38 -2.55 7.24 2.02
C SER A 38 -3.74 6.34 2.34
N PRO A 39 -4.85 6.88 2.87
CA PRO A 39 -6.11 6.14 2.93
C PRO A 39 -6.35 5.54 1.55
N LEU A 40 -6.66 4.24 1.49
CA LEU A 40 -6.96 3.56 0.23
C LEU A 40 -7.96 4.43 -0.54
N PRO A 41 -7.72 4.77 -1.83
CA PRO A 41 -8.74 5.43 -2.62
C PRO A 41 -9.98 4.54 -2.55
N ALA A 42 -11.12 5.13 -2.15
CA ALA A 42 -12.40 4.43 -2.11
C ALA A 42 -12.55 3.67 -3.44
N GLY A 43 -12.56 2.34 -3.36
CA GLY A 43 -12.41 1.49 -4.54
C GLY A 43 -13.48 1.80 -5.57
N HIS A 44 -13.11 2.47 -6.65
CA HIS A 44 -13.93 2.52 -7.84
C HIS A 44 -13.91 1.13 -8.49
N ARG A 45 -15.02 0.38 -8.34
CA ARG A 45 -15.79 -0.29 -9.42
C ARG A 45 -16.49 -1.55 -8.89
N ALA A 46 -17.82 -1.47 -8.80
CA ALA A 46 -18.64 -2.64 -9.08
C ALA A 46 -18.40 -2.98 -10.56
N SER A 47 -17.80 -4.13 -10.86
CA SER A 47 -17.69 -4.58 -12.25
C SER A 47 -19.09 -4.81 -12.80
N ASP A 48 -19.40 -4.12 -13.91
CA ASP A 48 -20.58 -4.37 -14.72
C ASP A 48 -20.73 -5.87 -14.99
N LYS A 49 -21.88 -6.40 -14.58
CA LYS A 49 -22.33 -7.77 -14.80
C LYS A 49 -22.38 -8.01 -16.31
N ARG A 50 -21.31 -8.58 -16.90
CA ARG A 50 -21.35 -9.09 -18.27
C ARG A 50 -22.12 -10.41 -18.26
N GLU A 51 -23.42 -10.28 -18.48
CA GLU A 51 -24.31 -11.39 -18.84
C GLU A 51 -23.81 -11.97 -20.16
N SER A 52 -23.24 -13.18 -20.12
CA SER A 52 -22.88 -13.91 -21.34
C SER A 52 -24.08 -14.76 -21.76
N PRO A 53 -24.63 -14.57 -22.98
CA PRO A 53 -25.81 -15.29 -23.42
C PRO A 53 -25.51 -16.77 -23.68
N HIS A 54 -26.49 -17.57 -23.25
CA HIS A 54 -26.65 -19.00 -23.45
C HIS A 54 -26.44 -19.41 -24.92
N ALA A 55 -25.49 -20.32 -25.16
CA ALA A 55 -25.47 -21.15 -26.35
C ALA A 55 -24.93 -22.53 -26.00
N THR A 56 -25.82 -23.41 -25.56
CA THR A 56 -25.59 -24.85 -25.64
C THR A 56 -26.91 -25.44 -26.05
N HIS A 57 -26.99 -25.96 -27.28
CA HIS A 57 -27.83 -27.11 -27.66
C HIS A 57 -27.66 -27.40 -29.16
N SER A 58 -26.87 -28.42 -29.49
CA SER A 58 -27.34 -29.60 -30.24
C SER A 58 -26.16 -30.49 -30.65
N PRO A 59 -26.27 -31.80 -30.41
CA PRO A 59 -25.85 -32.76 -31.40
C PRO A 59 -27.03 -33.67 -31.79
N ARG A 60 -27.31 -33.76 -33.08
CA ARG A 60 -28.00 -34.90 -33.67
C ARG A 60 -27.58 -35.07 -35.12
#